data_AF-A0A2G2H673-F1
#
_entry.id   AF-A0A2G2H673-F1
#
_cell.length_a   1.000
_cell.length_b   1.000
_cell.length_c   1.000
_cell.angle_alpha   90.00
_cell.angle_beta   90.00
_cell.angle_gamma   90.00
#
_symmetry.space_group_name_H-M   'P 1'
#
loop_
_entity.id
_entity.type
_entity.pdbx_description
1 polymer ?
#
loop_
_entity_poly.entity_id
_entity_poly.type
_entity_poly.pdbx_seq_one_letter_code
_entity_poly.pdbx_strand_id
1 'polypeptide(L)'
;MSNIKNTTLFMGYSGYFSQAIILSLIKALEVQLKDINESQTISRRLYIVFIELSQNVMKYSKRDYINNYDSEKILIRQDEKNYYITAINNIDNKTLLKIEHILLNICELNKEEITKKYNELRKSGETSHENGGGIGLYQLARKSDNISYEIKRLEDNLSRLEITVQINKSEGKTMKYKTIFIEKTLHTPEINFDFQNGIFSVEGKSYSENTFEFYKQLLSSLETFFKDESNKRLKNIIFNFNLTYFNSSSSKALFDMFDLIDIFVQSQSEIEVNINWLYNQDDDSSKEDGEDFQDSFKSLNIQLIENKTYLKS
;
A
#
# COMPACT_ATOMS: atom_id res chain seq x y z
N MET A 1 6.24 -0.07 -25.16
CA MET A 1 7.13 -1.03 -24.41
C MET A 1 7.38 -0.51 -22.98
N SER A 2 6.34 -0.53 -22.14
CA SER A 2 6.47 -0.26 -20.71
C SER A 2 7.25 -1.38 -20.02
N ASN A 3 8.03 -1.02 -19.00
CA ASN A 3 9.16 -1.77 -18.45
C ASN A 3 8.73 -2.94 -17.54
N ILE A 4 7.90 -3.87 -18.03
CA ILE A 4 7.44 -5.07 -17.33
C ILE A 4 8.45 -6.21 -17.55
N LYS A 5 9.73 -5.99 -17.21
CA LYS A 5 10.80 -6.93 -17.58
C LYS A 5 10.94 -8.15 -16.65
N ASN A 6 10.32 -8.15 -15.47
CA ASN A 6 10.45 -9.20 -14.46
C ASN A 6 9.12 -9.60 -13.81
N THR A 7 8.09 -9.87 -14.62
CA THR A 7 6.80 -10.39 -14.09
C THR A 7 6.55 -11.81 -14.55
N THR A 8 5.93 -12.62 -13.70
CA THR A 8 5.41 -13.93 -14.06
C THR A 8 3.96 -13.84 -14.52
N LEU A 9 3.58 -14.67 -15.50
CA LEU A 9 2.18 -14.79 -15.90
C LEU A 9 1.44 -15.60 -14.83
N PHE A 10 0.44 -14.98 -14.21
CA PHE A 10 -0.43 -15.63 -13.22
C PHE A 10 -1.62 -16.31 -13.90
N MET A 11 -2.28 -15.57 -14.79
CA MET A 11 -3.39 -16.04 -15.60
C MET A 11 -3.39 -15.33 -16.95
N GLY A 12 -3.80 -16.02 -18.00
CA GLY A 12 -3.97 -15.40 -19.32
C GLY A 12 -5.09 -16.07 -20.10
N TYR A 13 -5.84 -15.26 -20.83
CA TYR A 13 -6.81 -15.73 -21.82
C TYR A 13 -6.67 -14.91 -23.10
N SER A 14 -6.70 -15.59 -24.23
CA SER A 14 -6.74 -14.99 -25.57
C SER A 14 -7.91 -15.59 -26.33
N GLY A 15 -8.71 -14.75 -26.97
CA GLY A 15 -9.84 -15.17 -27.79
C GLY A 15 -11.14 -14.47 -27.43
N TYR A 16 -12.25 -15.12 -27.76
CA TYR A 16 -13.57 -14.50 -27.72
C TYR A 16 -14.09 -14.28 -26.28
N PHE A 17 -14.48 -13.04 -25.96
CA PHE A 17 -15.10 -12.72 -24.69
C PHE A 17 -16.63 -12.81 -24.78
N SER A 18 -17.20 -13.73 -24.02
CA SER A 18 -18.64 -13.84 -23.76
C SER A 18 -18.93 -13.78 -22.28
N GLN A 19 -20.18 -13.48 -21.90
CA GLN A 19 -20.57 -13.47 -20.48
C GLN A 19 -20.25 -14.80 -19.78
N ALA A 20 -20.47 -15.93 -20.46
CA ALA A 20 -20.17 -17.26 -19.91
C ALA A 20 -18.66 -17.45 -19.70
N ILE A 21 -17.83 -17.02 -20.67
CA ILE A 21 -16.37 -17.12 -20.57
C ILE A 21 -15.83 -16.23 -19.45
N ILE A 22 -16.33 -14.99 -19.32
CA ILE A 22 -15.95 -14.08 -18.24
C ILE A 22 -16.27 -14.71 -16.88
N LEU A 23 -17.45 -15.34 -16.74
CA LEU A 23 -17.84 -16.04 -15.51
C LEU A 23 -16.98 -17.27 -15.21
N SER A 24 -16.54 -18.01 -16.23
CA SER A 24 -15.61 -19.12 -16.03
C SER A 24 -14.22 -18.64 -15.63
N LEU A 25 -13.71 -17.57 -16.26
CA LEU A 25 -12.38 -17.02 -15.96
C LEU A 25 -12.33 -16.37 -14.57
N ILE A 26 -13.36 -15.63 -14.16
CA ILE A 26 -13.42 -15.08 -12.79
C ILE A 26 -13.44 -16.21 -11.77
N LYS A 27 -14.14 -17.33 -12.07
CA LYS A 27 -14.15 -18.48 -11.16
C LYS A 27 -12.78 -19.15 -11.05
N ALA A 28 -12.06 -19.26 -12.16
CA ALA A 28 -10.69 -19.74 -12.15
C ALA A 28 -9.77 -18.80 -11.34
N LEU A 29 -9.95 -17.49 -11.49
CA LEU A 29 -9.19 -16.48 -10.73
C LEU A 29 -9.45 -16.60 -9.23
N GLU A 30 -10.72 -16.80 -8.83
CA GLU A 30 -11.09 -17.03 -7.43
C GLU A 30 -10.37 -18.24 -6.83
N VAL A 31 -10.31 -19.34 -7.57
CA VAL A 31 -9.64 -20.56 -7.09
C VAL A 31 -8.14 -20.32 -6.94
N GLN A 32 -7.48 -19.75 -7.95
CA GLN A 32 -6.03 -19.51 -7.90
C GLN A 32 -5.62 -18.55 -6.78
N LEU A 33 -6.39 -17.47 -6.56
CA LEU A 33 -6.10 -16.52 -5.47
C LEU A 33 -6.30 -17.15 -4.09
N LYS A 34 -7.28 -18.05 -3.96
CA LYS A 34 -7.50 -18.81 -2.72
C LYS A 34 -6.35 -19.78 -2.45
N ASP A 35 -5.85 -20.47 -3.48
CA ASP A 35 -4.76 -21.45 -3.34
C ASP A 35 -3.46 -20.81 -2.83
N ILE A 36 -3.21 -19.54 -3.19
CA ILE A 36 -2.05 -18.77 -2.71
C ILE A 36 -2.34 -17.97 -1.42
N ASN A 37 -3.52 -18.17 -0.80
CA ASN A 37 -3.98 -17.43 0.38
C ASN A 37 -3.92 -15.89 0.22
N GLU A 38 -4.29 -15.38 -0.96
CA GLU A 38 -4.34 -13.94 -1.20
C GLU A 38 -5.39 -13.26 -0.31
N SER A 39 -5.13 -12.02 0.09
CA SER A 39 -6.06 -11.20 0.86
C SER A 39 -7.42 -11.12 0.19
N GLN A 40 -8.50 -11.29 0.97
CA GLN A 40 -9.87 -11.18 0.47
C GLN A 40 -10.15 -9.82 -0.15
N THR A 41 -9.53 -8.78 0.42
CA THR A 41 -9.64 -7.44 -0.10
C THR A 41 -8.97 -7.40 -1.48
N ILE A 42 -7.70 -7.87 -1.62
CA ILE A 42 -6.96 -7.79 -2.91
C ILE A 42 -7.69 -8.57 -3.98
N SER A 43 -8.15 -9.75 -3.60
CA SER A 43 -9.00 -10.60 -4.41
C SER A 43 -10.21 -9.82 -4.92
N ARG A 44 -10.93 -9.09 -4.06
CA ARG A 44 -12.06 -8.26 -4.46
C ARG A 44 -11.66 -7.15 -5.44
N ARG A 45 -10.52 -6.48 -5.25
CA ARG A 45 -10.03 -5.47 -6.22
C ARG A 45 -9.70 -6.10 -7.57
N LEU A 46 -8.99 -7.23 -7.57
CA LEU A 46 -8.66 -7.98 -8.77
C LEU A 46 -9.93 -8.42 -9.51
N TYR A 47 -10.94 -8.93 -8.80
CA TYR A 47 -12.22 -9.32 -9.40
C TYR A 47 -12.92 -8.15 -10.08
N ILE A 48 -13.02 -7.01 -9.39
CA ILE A 48 -13.65 -5.81 -9.97
C ILE A 48 -12.90 -5.36 -11.21
N VAL A 49 -11.58 -5.24 -11.13
CA VAL A 49 -10.76 -4.78 -12.26
C VAL A 49 -10.84 -5.76 -13.43
N PHE A 50 -10.76 -7.05 -13.16
CA PHE A 50 -10.90 -8.10 -14.17
C PHE A 50 -12.25 -8.04 -14.89
N ILE A 51 -13.35 -7.90 -14.16
CA ILE A 51 -14.70 -7.85 -14.72
C ILE A 51 -14.87 -6.60 -15.59
N GLU A 52 -14.51 -5.43 -15.08
CA GLU A 52 -14.66 -4.16 -15.82
C GLU A 52 -13.81 -4.15 -17.10
N LEU A 53 -12.55 -4.61 -17.04
CA LEU A 53 -11.70 -4.73 -18.22
C LEU A 53 -12.25 -5.75 -19.21
N SER A 54 -12.71 -6.92 -18.74
CA SER A 54 -13.29 -7.95 -19.61
C SER A 54 -14.58 -7.49 -20.28
N GLN A 55 -15.41 -6.72 -19.58
CA GLN A 55 -16.63 -6.13 -20.15
C GLN A 55 -16.29 -5.05 -21.18
N ASN A 56 -15.25 -4.25 -20.94
CA ASN A 56 -14.75 -3.29 -21.94
C ASN A 56 -14.29 -4.01 -23.21
N VAL A 57 -13.51 -5.08 -23.08
CA VAL A 57 -13.12 -5.92 -24.22
C VAL A 57 -14.36 -6.48 -24.92
N MET A 58 -15.28 -7.12 -24.19
CA MET A 58 -16.49 -7.72 -24.77
C MET A 58 -17.35 -6.72 -25.54
N LYS A 59 -17.43 -5.47 -25.06
CA LYS A 59 -18.28 -4.39 -25.59
C LYS A 59 -17.67 -3.66 -26.78
N TYR A 60 -16.37 -3.38 -26.75
CA TYR A 60 -15.71 -2.49 -27.73
C TYR A 60 -14.85 -3.23 -28.75
N SER A 61 -14.66 -4.54 -28.61
CA SER A 61 -13.92 -5.31 -29.61
C SER A 61 -14.67 -5.37 -30.93
N LYS A 62 -14.00 -5.00 -32.01
CA LYS A 62 -14.56 -5.13 -33.36
C LYS A 62 -14.44 -6.58 -33.85
N ARG A 63 -15.56 -7.30 -33.83
CA ARG A 63 -15.64 -8.76 -34.07
C ARG A 63 -15.55 -9.19 -35.54
N ASP A 64 -15.57 -8.25 -36.49
CA ASP A 64 -15.58 -8.57 -37.92
C ASP A 64 -14.25 -9.17 -38.44
N TYR A 65 -13.18 -9.19 -37.62
CA TYR A 65 -11.93 -9.89 -37.92
C TYR A 65 -12.04 -11.38 -37.54
N ILE A 66 -12.88 -12.10 -38.27
CA ILE A 66 -13.34 -13.48 -38.01
C ILE A 66 -12.22 -14.55 -37.91
N ASN A 67 -10.96 -14.24 -38.27
CA ASN A 67 -9.89 -15.25 -38.35
C ASN A 67 -8.65 -14.99 -37.49
N ASN A 68 -8.70 -14.05 -36.53
CA ASN A 68 -7.54 -13.76 -35.70
C ASN A 68 -7.90 -13.80 -34.21
N TYR A 69 -7.94 -15.00 -33.61
CA TYR A 69 -8.17 -15.24 -32.17
C TYR A 69 -7.11 -14.61 -31.24
N ASP A 70 -6.18 -13.83 -31.79
CA ASP A 70 -5.07 -13.19 -31.11
C ASP A 70 -5.29 -11.68 -30.90
N SER A 71 -6.46 -11.13 -31.24
CA SER A 71 -6.80 -9.71 -31.09
C SER A 71 -7.24 -9.31 -29.68
N GLU A 72 -7.96 -10.18 -28.97
CA GLU A 72 -8.49 -9.91 -27.63
C GLU A 72 -7.76 -10.74 -26.59
N LYS A 73 -7.17 -10.07 -25.59
CA LYS A 73 -6.43 -10.72 -24.52
C LYS A 73 -6.77 -10.09 -23.18
N ILE A 74 -6.80 -10.91 -22.14
CA ILE A 74 -6.68 -10.46 -20.77
C ILE A 74 -5.57 -11.26 -20.09
N LEU A 75 -4.62 -10.54 -19.51
CA LEU A 75 -3.44 -11.11 -18.87
C LEU A 75 -3.38 -10.57 -17.45
N ILE A 76 -3.19 -11.46 -16.50
CA ILE A 76 -2.84 -11.12 -15.12
C ILE A 76 -1.39 -11.54 -14.96
N ARG A 77 -0.51 -10.54 -14.85
CA ARG A 77 0.89 -10.72 -14.53
C ARG A 77 1.12 -10.31 -13.08
N GLN A 78 2.19 -10.81 -12.49
CA GLN A 78 2.55 -10.44 -11.15
C GLN A 78 4.06 -10.35 -10.97
N ASP A 79 4.49 -9.51 -10.04
CA ASP A 79 5.80 -9.58 -9.41
C ASP A 79 5.61 -9.79 -7.89
N GLU A 80 6.66 -9.59 -7.09
CA GLU A 80 6.57 -9.70 -5.63
C GLU A 80 5.61 -8.69 -5.00
N LYS A 81 5.43 -7.51 -5.60
CA LYS A 81 4.75 -6.36 -5.01
C LYS A 81 3.38 -6.10 -5.63
N ASN A 82 3.18 -6.46 -6.88
CA ASN A 82 2.06 -6.00 -7.68
C ASN A 82 1.44 -7.12 -8.52
N TYR A 83 0.14 -7.00 -8.73
CA TYR A 83 -0.56 -7.56 -9.87
C TYR A 83 -0.68 -6.49 -10.97
N TYR A 84 -0.59 -6.93 -12.21
CA TYR A 84 -0.83 -6.13 -13.41
C TYR A 84 -1.89 -6.84 -14.23
N ILE A 85 -3.07 -6.24 -14.33
CA ILE A 85 -4.15 -6.75 -15.19
C ILE A 85 -4.10 -5.93 -16.47
N THR A 86 -3.75 -6.60 -17.57
CA THR A 86 -3.66 -6.01 -18.89
C THR A 86 -4.78 -6.56 -19.76
N ALA A 87 -5.60 -5.67 -20.31
CA ALA A 87 -6.58 -6.02 -21.34
C ALA A 87 -6.18 -5.40 -22.68
N ILE A 88 -6.26 -6.19 -23.74
CA ILE A 88 -5.89 -5.80 -25.10
C ILE A 88 -7.08 -6.10 -25.99
N ASN A 89 -7.49 -5.13 -26.79
CA ASN A 89 -8.49 -5.35 -27.83
C ASN A 89 -8.29 -4.42 -29.04
N ASN A 90 -8.73 -4.89 -30.20
CA ASN A 90 -8.84 -4.05 -31.38
C ASN A 90 -10.15 -3.24 -31.31
N ILE A 91 -10.07 -1.94 -31.58
CA ILE A 91 -11.15 -0.98 -31.40
C ILE A 91 -11.20 -0.02 -32.60
N ASP A 92 -12.41 0.37 -33.02
CA ASP A 92 -12.56 1.38 -34.06
C ASP A 92 -12.14 2.76 -33.55
N ASN A 93 -11.57 3.58 -34.44
CA ASN A 93 -10.99 4.86 -34.04
C ASN A 93 -12.04 5.85 -33.47
N LYS A 94 -13.32 5.76 -33.87
CA LYS A 94 -14.38 6.63 -33.35
C LYS A 94 -14.70 6.30 -31.89
N THR A 95 -14.78 5.02 -31.55
CA THR A 95 -14.96 4.58 -30.16
C THR A 95 -13.71 4.85 -29.33
N LEU A 96 -12.52 4.65 -29.91
CA LEU A 96 -11.25 4.93 -29.25
C LEU A 96 -11.14 6.38 -28.77
N LEU A 97 -11.49 7.36 -29.61
CA LEU A 97 -11.46 8.78 -29.25
C LEU A 97 -12.27 9.08 -27.97
N LYS A 98 -13.42 8.43 -27.79
CA LYS A 98 -14.24 8.59 -26.58
C LYS A 98 -13.56 8.01 -25.34
N ILE A 99 -12.97 6.82 -25.46
CA ILE A 99 -12.31 6.12 -24.36
C ILE A 99 -11.01 6.84 -23.97
N GLU A 100 -10.21 7.23 -24.95
CA GLU A 100 -8.95 7.95 -24.75
C GLU A 100 -9.18 9.28 -24.03
N HIS A 101 -10.22 10.04 -24.39
CA HIS A 101 -10.58 11.27 -23.68
C HIS A 101 -10.83 11.03 -22.19
N ILE A 102 -11.48 9.92 -21.83
CA ILE A 102 -11.75 9.55 -20.43
C ILE A 102 -10.46 9.09 -19.73
N LEU A 103 -9.63 8.30 -20.41
CA LEU A 103 -8.35 7.84 -19.87
C LEU A 103 -7.38 9.00 -19.61
N LEU A 104 -7.30 9.98 -20.52
CA LEU A 104 -6.53 11.21 -20.33
C LEU A 104 -7.01 11.98 -19.09
N ASN A 105 -8.31 12.17 -18.95
CA ASN A 105 -8.88 12.83 -17.77
C ASN A 105 -8.52 12.08 -16.48
N ILE A 106 -8.64 10.75 -16.48
CA ILE A 106 -8.26 9.92 -15.32
C ILE A 106 -6.78 10.11 -14.95
N CYS A 107 -5.89 10.23 -15.93
CA CYS A 107 -4.45 10.44 -15.69
C CYS A 107 -4.15 11.81 -15.07
N GLU A 108 -5.02 12.81 -15.21
CA GLU A 108 -4.86 14.15 -14.64
C GLU A 108 -5.42 14.28 -13.22
N LEU A 109 -6.33 13.39 -12.81
CA LEU A 109 -7.03 13.47 -11.53
C LEU A 109 -6.31 12.69 -10.42
N ASN A 110 -6.38 13.22 -9.20
CA ASN A 110 -5.97 12.48 -8.00
C ASN A 110 -7.07 11.50 -7.52
N LYS A 111 -6.74 10.61 -6.56
CA LYS A 111 -7.69 9.58 -6.06
C LYS A 111 -8.99 10.15 -5.45
N GLU A 112 -8.93 11.31 -4.81
CA GLU A 112 -10.13 11.95 -4.23
C GLU A 112 -11.04 12.48 -5.33
N GLU A 113 -10.46 13.13 -6.34
CA GLU A 113 -11.17 13.65 -7.50
C GLU A 113 -11.78 12.53 -8.34
N ILE A 114 -11.05 11.44 -8.59
CA ILE A 114 -11.58 10.22 -9.23
C ILE A 114 -12.79 9.68 -8.47
N THR A 115 -12.70 9.65 -7.14
CA THR A 115 -13.79 9.15 -6.28
C THR A 115 -15.01 10.06 -6.36
N LYS A 116 -14.80 11.39 -6.32
CA LYS A 116 -15.85 12.38 -6.49
C LYS A 116 -16.53 12.23 -7.84
N LYS A 117 -15.76 12.18 -8.93
CA LYS A 117 -16.26 12.04 -10.31
C LYS A 117 -17.05 10.74 -10.51
N TYR A 118 -16.54 9.62 -10.00
CA TYR A 118 -17.29 8.35 -10.03
C TYR A 118 -18.63 8.47 -9.30
N ASN A 119 -18.66 9.10 -8.12
CA ASN A 119 -19.89 9.21 -7.33
C ASN A 119 -20.92 10.14 -8.00
N GLU A 120 -20.46 11.21 -8.65
CA GLU A 120 -21.31 12.09 -9.46
C GLU A 120 -21.95 11.34 -10.63
N LEU A 121 -21.14 10.63 -11.42
CA LEU A 121 -21.61 9.83 -12.55
C LEU A 121 -22.62 8.75 -12.09
N ARG A 122 -22.34 8.08 -10.98
CA ARG A 122 -23.25 7.07 -10.40
C ARG A 122 -24.60 7.66 -9.97
N LYS A 123 -24.61 8.88 -9.40
CA LYS A 123 -25.83 9.54 -8.91
C LYS A 123 -26.68 10.12 -10.04
N SER A 124 -26.05 10.64 -11.08
CA SER A 124 -26.73 11.27 -12.22
C SER A 124 -27.61 10.30 -13.01
N GLY A 125 -27.44 8.99 -12.84
CA GLY A 125 -28.16 8.01 -13.64
C GLY A 125 -27.71 7.99 -15.10
N GLU A 126 -26.56 8.62 -15.44
CA GLU A 126 -25.85 8.42 -16.71
C GLU A 126 -25.28 6.99 -16.82
N THR A 127 -26.02 5.99 -16.35
CA THR A 127 -25.91 4.59 -16.74
C THR A 127 -26.60 4.45 -18.08
N SER A 128 -25.82 4.69 -19.11
CA SER A 128 -26.30 4.87 -20.45
C SER A 128 -26.59 3.53 -21.11
N HIS A 129 -27.88 3.26 -21.29
CA HIS A 129 -28.33 2.63 -22.51
C HIS A 129 -27.72 3.44 -23.68
N GLU A 130 -26.96 2.74 -24.53
CA GLU A 130 -26.21 3.22 -25.71
C GLU A 130 -24.84 3.92 -25.49
N ASN A 131 -24.51 4.47 -24.32
CA ASN A 131 -23.23 5.21 -24.07
C ASN A 131 -22.46 4.82 -22.78
N GLY A 132 -22.81 3.71 -22.12
CA GLY A 132 -22.38 3.30 -20.76
C GLY A 132 -20.91 2.98 -20.51
N GLY A 133 -19.97 3.61 -21.20
CA GLY A 133 -18.53 3.29 -21.14
C GLY A 133 -17.71 4.03 -20.12
N GLY A 134 -18.17 5.19 -19.64
CA GLY A 134 -17.31 6.06 -18.84
C GLY A 134 -17.19 5.66 -17.37
N ILE A 135 -18.30 5.24 -16.75
CA ILE A 135 -18.31 4.95 -15.31
C ILE A 135 -17.39 3.78 -14.94
N GLY A 136 -17.31 2.75 -15.79
CA GLY A 136 -16.43 1.59 -15.59
C GLY A 136 -14.95 1.97 -15.57
N LEU A 137 -14.53 2.92 -16.42
CA LEU A 137 -13.15 3.42 -16.42
C LEU A 137 -12.81 4.19 -15.13
N TYR A 138 -13.73 5.02 -14.62
CA TYR A 138 -13.54 5.66 -13.31
C TYR A 138 -13.59 4.64 -12.15
N GLN A 139 -14.37 3.57 -12.28
CA GLN A 139 -14.37 2.47 -11.31
C GLN A 139 -13.03 1.74 -11.28
N LEU A 140 -12.46 1.46 -12.45
CA LEU A 140 -11.12 0.90 -12.62
C LEU A 140 -10.08 1.79 -11.93
N ALA A 141 -10.06 3.08 -12.29
CA ALA A 141 -9.12 4.04 -11.71
C ALA A 141 -9.19 4.07 -10.17
N ARG A 142 -10.40 4.09 -9.61
CA ARG A 142 -10.60 4.10 -8.15
C ARG A 142 -10.16 2.81 -7.45
N LYS A 143 -10.22 1.66 -8.15
CA LYS A 143 -9.79 0.36 -7.62
C LYS A 143 -8.34 0.02 -7.94
N SER A 144 -7.67 0.84 -8.75
CA SER A 144 -6.26 0.71 -9.11
C SER A 144 -5.33 1.52 -8.19
N ASP A 145 -4.08 1.10 -8.14
CA ASP A 145 -2.99 1.96 -7.64
C ASP A 145 -2.37 2.78 -8.76
N ASN A 146 -2.35 2.24 -9.97
CA ASN A 146 -1.98 2.96 -11.17
C ASN A 146 -2.76 2.41 -12.38
N ILE A 147 -3.01 3.27 -13.36
CA ILE A 147 -3.59 2.92 -14.65
C ILE A 147 -2.74 3.53 -15.76
N SER A 148 -2.47 2.73 -16.78
CA SER A 148 -1.74 3.15 -17.97
C SER A 148 -2.39 2.54 -19.19
N TYR A 149 -2.17 3.17 -20.35
CA TYR A 149 -2.65 2.63 -21.61
C TYR A 149 -1.65 2.89 -22.74
N GLU A 150 -1.67 2.03 -23.74
CA GLU A 150 -0.90 2.15 -24.98
C GLU A 150 -1.86 1.98 -26.16
N ILE A 151 -1.71 2.82 -27.18
CA ILE A 151 -2.50 2.77 -28.41
C ILE A 151 -1.55 2.48 -29.56
N LYS A 152 -1.88 1.47 -30.35
CA LYS A 152 -1.15 1.13 -31.58
C LYS A 152 -2.10 1.15 -32.76
N ARG A 153 -1.90 2.09 -33.70
CA ARG A 153 -2.66 2.09 -34.96
C ARG A 153 -2.37 0.81 -35.75
N LEU A 154 -3.42 0.17 -36.25
CA LEU A 154 -3.31 -1.04 -37.09
C LEU A 154 -3.62 -0.69 -38.55
N GLU A 155 -4.75 -0.03 -38.78
CA GLU A 155 -5.26 0.38 -40.09
C GLU A 155 -5.93 1.76 -39.98
N ASP A 156 -6.54 2.26 -41.07
CA ASP A 156 -7.12 3.61 -41.10
C ASP A 156 -8.28 3.83 -40.13
N ASN A 157 -9.08 2.78 -39.88
CA ASN A 157 -10.24 2.84 -38.99
C ASN A 157 -10.13 1.92 -37.77
N LEU A 158 -8.96 1.32 -37.54
CA LEU A 158 -8.74 0.34 -36.48
C LEU A 158 -7.43 0.59 -35.74
N SER A 159 -7.52 0.57 -34.42
CA SER A 159 -6.38 0.64 -33.52
C SER A 159 -6.45 -0.47 -32.49
N ARG A 160 -5.31 -0.81 -31.89
CA ARG A 160 -5.22 -1.67 -30.73
C ARG A 160 -5.09 -0.80 -29.50
N LEU A 161 -5.95 -1.04 -28.52
CA LEU A 161 -5.89 -0.44 -27.20
C LEU A 161 -5.41 -1.49 -26.21
N GLU A 162 -4.37 -1.16 -25.46
CA GLU A 162 -3.90 -1.93 -24.32
C GLU A 162 -4.09 -1.09 -23.07
N ILE A 163 -4.90 -1.54 -22.12
CA ILE A 163 -5.05 -0.91 -20.81
C ILE A 163 -4.40 -1.83 -19.78
N THR A 164 -3.46 -1.29 -19.00
CA THR A 164 -2.82 -1.99 -17.89
C THR A 164 -3.16 -1.30 -16.57
N VAL A 165 -3.77 -2.06 -15.67
CA VAL A 165 -4.10 -1.66 -14.31
C VAL A 165 -3.15 -2.35 -13.34
N GLN A 166 -2.51 -1.56 -12.49
CA GLN A 166 -1.68 -2.05 -11.39
C GLN A 166 -2.49 -2.09 -10.10
N ILE A 167 -2.40 -3.21 -9.39
CA ILE A 167 -2.93 -3.41 -8.04
C ILE A 167 -1.78 -3.90 -7.17
N ASN A 168 -1.43 -3.15 -6.14
CA ASN A 168 -0.41 -3.57 -5.18
C ASN A 168 -0.98 -4.74 -4.37
N LYS A 169 -0.22 -5.83 -4.18
CA LYS A 169 -0.63 -7.08 -3.49
C LYS A 169 -0.92 -6.94 -1.99
N SER A 170 -0.75 -5.75 -1.45
CA SER A 170 -1.09 -5.41 -0.07
C SER A 170 -2.35 -4.56 -0.08
N GLU A 171 -3.50 -5.06 0.40
CA GLU A 171 -4.67 -4.19 0.57
C GLU A 171 -4.71 -3.59 1.96
N GLY A 172 -5.09 -2.31 2.03
CA GLY A 172 -5.72 -1.81 3.24
C GLY A 172 -4.76 -1.38 4.34
N LYS A 173 -3.50 -1.17 4.00
CA LYS A 173 -2.65 -0.13 4.55
C LYS A 173 -1.43 -0.24 3.65
N THR A 174 -0.88 0.86 3.17
CA THR A 174 0.57 0.93 3.35
C THR A 174 0.77 0.39 4.77
N MET A 175 1.50 -0.70 4.97
CA MET A 175 2.47 -0.58 6.05
C MET A 175 3.22 0.66 5.62
N LYS A 176 2.77 1.83 6.12
CA LYS A 176 3.34 3.14 5.82
C LYS A 176 4.59 3.20 6.66
N TYR A 177 5.41 2.22 6.39
CA TYR A 177 6.61 1.82 7.02
C TYR A 177 7.48 1.42 5.81
N LYS A 178 7.52 2.15 4.68
CA LYS A 178 8.08 3.51 4.59
C LYS A 178 8.39 4.01 5.97
N THR A 179 9.47 3.45 6.51
CA THR A 179 10.22 3.96 7.64
C THR A 179 9.64 5.30 8.09
N ILE A 180 8.99 5.37 9.26
CA ILE A 180 8.59 6.70 9.74
C ILE A 180 9.90 7.39 10.07
N PHE A 181 10.33 8.24 9.15
CA PHE A 181 11.48 9.11 9.29
C PHE A 181 10.96 10.52 9.51
N ILE A 182 11.19 11.05 10.71
CA ILE A 182 10.95 12.45 11.04
C ILE A 182 12.31 13.00 11.43
N GLU A 183 12.80 13.99 10.69
CA GLU A 183 14.08 14.64 10.99
C GLU A 183 13.99 15.38 12.34
N LYS A 184 15.05 15.32 13.16
CA LYS A 184 15.09 16.08 14.42
C LYS A 184 14.97 17.57 14.17
N THR A 185 14.28 18.25 15.07
CA THR A 185 14.31 19.72 15.15
C THR A 185 15.01 20.15 16.44
N LEU A 186 15.00 21.46 16.73
CA LEU A 186 15.49 21.95 18.01
C LEU A 186 14.67 21.38 19.19
N HIS A 187 13.39 21.06 18.98
CA HIS A 187 12.43 20.74 20.05
C HIS A 187 11.77 19.35 19.91
N THR A 188 11.99 18.65 18.81
CA THR A 188 11.44 17.31 18.55
C THR A 188 12.55 16.32 18.20
N PRO A 189 12.43 15.06 18.64
CA PRO A 189 13.43 14.06 18.34
C PRO A 189 13.35 13.65 16.87
N GLU A 190 14.45 13.11 16.36
CA GLU A 190 14.45 12.30 15.16
C GLU A 190 13.71 11.00 15.46
N ILE A 191 12.83 10.60 14.54
CA ILE A 191 12.13 9.33 14.61
C ILE A 191 12.58 8.51 13.42
N ASN A 192 12.99 7.26 13.65
CA ASN A 192 13.29 6.30 12.60
C ASN A 192 12.67 4.94 12.96
N PHE A 193 11.43 4.74 12.52
CA PHE A 193 10.68 3.51 12.78
C PHE A 193 10.64 2.64 11.53
N ASP A 194 11.49 1.61 11.49
CA ASP A 194 11.55 0.58 10.48
C ASP A 194 10.73 -0.64 10.91
N PHE A 195 9.45 -0.61 10.60
CA PHE A 195 8.54 -1.71 10.94
C PHE A 195 8.71 -2.92 10.01
N GLN A 196 9.49 -2.81 8.92
CA GLN A 196 9.80 -3.97 8.10
C GLN A 196 10.75 -4.88 8.87
N ASN A 197 11.78 -4.29 9.49
CA ASN A 197 12.80 -5.00 10.24
C ASN A 197 12.52 -5.07 11.76
N GLY A 198 11.48 -4.37 12.23
CA GLY A 198 11.16 -4.30 13.66
C GLY A 198 12.18 -3.49 14.46
N ILE A 199 12.74 -2.43 13.87
CA ILE A 199 13.74 -1.56 14.49
C ILE A 199 13.17 -0.15 14.62
N PHE A 200 13.07 0.34 15.85
CA PHE A 200 12.41 1.60 16.19
C PHE A 200 13.37 2.51 16.94
N SER A 201 13.67 3.70 16.41
CA SER A 201 14.64 4.61 17.03
C SER A 201 14.04 6.00 17.29
N VAL A 202 14.35 6.57 18.45
CA VAL A 202 13.99 7.93 18.88
C VAL A 202 15.26 8.62 19.38
N GLU A 203 15.71 9.68 18.70
CA GLU A 203 16.99 10.35 19.01
C GLU A 203 16.83 11.87 19.17
N GLY A 204 17.46 12.48 20.19
CA GLY A 204 17.60 13.93 20.31
C GLY A 204 16.91 14.52 21.53
N LYS A 205 16.14 15.58 21.35
CA LYS A 205 15.42 16.27 22.44
C LYS A 205 13.91 16.27 22.18
N SER A 206 13.10 16.13 23.22
CA SER A 206 11.64 16.09 23.10
C SER A 206 10.96 17.06 24.07
N TYR A 207 10.70 18.28 23.62
CA TYR A 207 10.12 19.34 24.46
C TYR A 207 9.26 20.34 23.67
N SER A 208 8.56 19.84 22.66
CA SER A 208 7.66 20.62 21.81
C SER A 208 6.33 20.95 22.48
N GLU A 209 5.76 22.12 22.19
CA GLU A 209 4.41 22.50 22.63
C GLU A 209 3.32 21.58 22.05
N ASN A 210 3.56 20.97 20.88
CA ASN A 210 2.63 20.06 20.20
C ASN A 210 2.93 18.57 20.46
N THR A 211 3.44 18.25 21.66
CA THR A 211 3.85 16.87 22.05
C THR A 211 2.75 15.84 21.75
N PHE A 212 1.49 16.13 22.11
CA PHE A 212 0.38 15.19 21.97
C PHE A 212 0.16 14.76 20.51
N GLU A 213 -0.01 15.70 19.59
CA GLU A 213 -0.22 15.38 18.17
C GLU A 213 1.02 14.70 17.55
N PHE A 214 2.23 15.07 18.00
CA PHE A 214 3.47 14.45 17.52
C PHE A 214 3.56 12.95 17.87
N TYR A 215 3.28 12.56 19.11
CA TYR A 215 3.39 11.16 19.55
C TYR A 215 2.15 10.33 19.23
N LYS A 216 0.96 10.93 19.13
CA LYS A 216 -0.29 10.23 18.78
C LYS A 216 -0.19 9.44 17.47
N GLN A 217 0.47 10.00 16.44
CA GLN A 217 0.71 9.29 15.18
C GLN A 217 1.66 8.09 15.34
N LEU A 218 2.65 8.19 16.24
CA LEU A 218 3.62 7.12 16.51
C LEU A 218 2.96 5.97 17.27
N LEU A 219 2.22 6.30 18.33
CA LEU A 219 1.47 5.34 19.15
C LEU A 219 0.43 4.60 18.30
N SER A 220 -0.36 5.31 17.50
CA SER A 220 -1.36 4.70 16.61
C SER A 220 -0.73 3.75 15.57
N SER A 221 0.49 4.06 15.13
CA SER A 221 1.27 3.19 14.23
C SER A 221 1.74 1.94 14.96
N LEU A 222 2.35 2.07 16.14
CA LEU A 222 2.77 0.92 16.95
C LEU A 222 1.59 0.02 17.32
N GLU A 223 0.44 0.58 17.72
CA GLU A 223 -0.78 -0.19 17.98
C GLU A 223 -1.22 -1.01 16.77
N THR A 224 -1.19 -0.38 15.58
CA THR A 224 -1.52 -1.08 14.33
C THR A 224 -0.54 -2.22 14.09
N PHE A 225 0.75 -1.97 14.28
CA PHE A 225 1.82 -2.95 14.08
C PHE A 225 1.67 -4.15 15.03
N PHE A 226 1.38 -3.91 16.31
CA PHE A 226 1.21 -4.96 17.30
C PHE A 226 -0.05 -5.80 17.12
N LYS A 227 -1.12 -5.24 16.56
CA LYS A 227 -2.38 -5.96 16.27
C LYS A 227 -2.31 -6.81 14.99
N ASP A 228 -1.28 -6.64 14.17
CA ASP A 228 -1.14 -7.35 12.90
C ASP A 228 -0.34 -8.66 13.10
N GLU A 229 -1.06 -9.78 13.03
CA GLU A 229 -0.48 -11.11 13.23
C GLU A 229 0.60 -11.49 12.22
N SER A 230 0.64 -10.84 11.04
CA SER A 230 1.70 -11.08 10.05
C SER A 230 3.08 -10.63 10.55
N ASN A 231 3.14 -9.79 11.58
CA ASN A 231 4.38 -9.36 12.23
C ASN A 231 4.97 -10.42 13.16
N LYS A 232 4.27 -11.52 13.45
CA LYS A 232 4.84 -12.71 14.14
C LYS A 232 6.01 -13.34 13.38
N ARG A 233 6.20 -12.98 12.10
CA ARG A 233 7.42 -13.31 11.33
C ARG A 233 8.69 -12.72 11.96
N LEU A 234 8.57 -11.57 12.64
CA LEU A 234 9.66 -10.93 13.35
C LEU A 234 9.85 -11.69 14.65
N LYS A 235 10.95 -12.43 14.76
CA LYS A 235 11.31 -13.14 15.99
C LYS A 235 11.88 -12.22 17.07
N ASN A 236 12.35 -11.04 16.66
CA ASN A 236 12.93 -10.03 17.53
C ASN A 236 12.48 -8.63 17.07
N ILE A 237 12.17 -7.76 18.02
CA ILE A 237 11.86 -6.34 17.83
C ILE A 237 12.79 -5.53 18.74
N ILE A 238 13.36 -4.45 18.20
CA ILE A 238 14.34 -3.61 18.89
C ILE A 238 13.85 -2.17 18.94
N PHE A 239 13.80 -1.58 20.12
CA PHE A 239 13.61 -0.15 20.33
C PHE A 239 14.92 0.48 20.81
N ASN A 240 15.29 1.63 20.24
CA ASN A 240 16.46 2.42 20.62
C ASN A 240 16.01 3.82 21.03
N PHE A 241 16.27 4.21 22.27
CA PHE A 241 16.01 5.55 22.78
C PHE A 241 17.34 6.23 23.07
N ASN A 242 17.63 7.34 22.39
CA ASN A 242 18.83 8.16 22.58
C ASN A 242 18.39 9.61 22.83
N LEU A 243 17.82 9.86 24.01
CA LEU A 243 17.24 11.15 24.37
C LEU A 243 18.16 11.88 25.34
N THR A 244 18.48 13.13 25.00
CA THR A 244 19.34 14.02 25.81
C THR A 244 18.56 14.96 26.70
N TYR A 245 17.26 15.16 26.42
CA TYR A 245 16.36 15.95 27.24
C TYR A 245 14.92 15.71 26.79
N PHE A 246 13.99 15.60 27.74
CA PHE A 246 12.57 15.69 27.45
C PHE A 246 11.79 16.37 28.59
N ASN A 247 10.69 17.04 28.26
CA ASN A 247 9.84 17.71 29.25
C ASN A 247 8.74 16.78 29.78
N SER A 248 7.95 17.25 30.76
CA SER A 248 6.88 16.46 31.38
C SER A 248 5.80 15.97 30.40
N SER A 249 5.48 16.75 29.35
CA SER A 249 4.52 16.29 28.33
C SER A 249 5.08 15.14 27.51
N SER A 250 6.37 15.19 27.17
CA SER A 250 7.05 14.14 26.40
C SER A 250 7.32 12.90 27.24
N SER A 251 7.61 13.07 28.53
CA SER A 251 7.68 11.97 29.52
C SER A 251 6.37 11.17 29.54
N LYS A 252 5.21 11.85 29.61
CA LYS A 252 3.91 11.18 29.57
C LYS A 252 3.70 10.41 28.27
N ALA A 253 4.07 10.98 27.13
CA ALA A 253 3.92 10.33 25.83
C ALA A 253 4.85 9.11 25.66
N LEU A 254 6.08 9.17 26.21
CA LEU A 254 6.98 8.03 26.26
C LEU A 254 6.44 6.95 27.18
N PHE A 255 5.90 7.30 28.34
CA PHE A 255 5.25 6.34 29.24
C PHE A 255 4.11 5.59 28.54
N ASP A 256 3.25 6.30 27.80
CA ASP A 256 2.17 5.68 27.02
C ASP A 256 2.71 4.74 25.92
N MET A 257 3.90 5.04 25.36
CA MET A 257 4.58 4.17 24.40
C MET A 257 5.12 2.90 25.07
N PHE A 258 5.74 3.01 26.23
CA PHE A 258 6.25 1.86 26.98
C PHE A 258 5.12 0.97 27.49
N ASP A 259 4.01 1.55 27.97
CA ASP A 259 2.80 0.82 28.36
C ASP A 259 2.23 0.01 27.18
N LEU A 260 2.19 0.61 25.98
CA LEU A 260 1.77 -0.09 24.78
C LEU A 260 2.69 -1.27 24.42
N ILE A 261 4.01 -1.10 24.57
CA ILE A 261 5.00 -2.17 24.35
C ILE A 261 4.82 -3.27 25.39
N ASP A 262 4.60 -2.91 26.66
CA ASP A 262 4.43 -3.84 27.76
C ASP A 262 3.17 -4.71 27.61
N ILE A 263 2.04 -4.09 27.26
CA ILE A 263 0.80 -4.81 26.92
C ILE A 263 1.05 -5.81 25.80
N PHE A 264 1.81 -5.42 24.77
CA PHE A 264 2.13 -6.31 23.67
C PHE A 264 2.99 -7.49 24.12
N VAL A 265 4.07 -7.26 24.85
CA VAL A 265 4.96 -8.30 25.39
C VAL A 265 4.19 -9.29 26.28
N GLN A 266 3.33 -8.80 27.16
CA GLN A 266 2.53 -9.66 28.03
C GLN A 266 1.48 -10.48 27.26
N SER A 267 1.01 -9.98 26.12
CA SER A 267 0.03 -10.67 25.27
C SER A 267 0.63 -11.70 24.33
N GLN A 268 1.96 -11.72 24.13
CA GLN A 268 2.60 -12.47 23.05
C GLN A 268 3.87 -13.20 23.52
N SER A 269 3.88 -14.53 23.44
CA SER A 269 4.98 -15.35 24.00
C SER A 269 6.10 -15.70 23.02
N GLU A 270 5.94 -15.42 21.72
CA GLU A 270 6.85 -15.93 20.67
C GLU A 270 7.79 -14.88 20.06
N ILE A 271 7.61 -13.60 20.42
CA ILE A 271 8.39 -12.49 19.86
C ILE A 271 9.20 -11.86 20.98
N GLU A 272 10.51 -11.82 20.81
CA GLU A 272 11.40 -11.14 21.75
C GLU A 272 11.36 -9.63 21.49
N VAL A 273 11.21 -8.83 22.55
CA VAL A 273 11.23 -7.36 22.46
C VAL A 273 12.34 -6.83 23.35
N ASN A 274 13.28 -6.12 22.73
CA ASN A 274 14.46 -5.56 23.37
C ASN A 274 14.41 -4.03 23.31
N ILE A 275 14.66 -3.36 24.44
CA ILE A 275 14.68 -1.90 24.54
C ILE A 275 16.08 -1.46 24.96
N ASN A 276 16.72 -0.69 24.11
CA ASN A 276 18.03 -0.09 24.35
C ASN A 276 17.84 1.38 24.71
N TRP A 277 18.23 1.76 25.91
CA TRP A 277 18.31 3.16 26.35
C TRP A 277 19.76 3.62 26.28
N LEU A 278 20.07 4.44 25.28
CA LEU A 278 21.40 4.97 25.04
C LEU A 278 21.58 6.30 25.76
N TYR A 279 22.66 6.43 26.52
CA TYR A 279 23.03 7.65 27.24
C TYR A 279 24.53 7.95 27.06
N ASN A 280 24.91 9.22 27.17
CA ASN A 280 26.33 9.60 27.16
C ASN A 280 26.91 9.46 28.58
N GLN A 281 28.20 9.12 28.67
CA GLN A 281 28.89 8.94 29.95
C GLN A 281 28.80 10.16 30.88
N ASP A 282 28.75 11.36 30.30
CA ASP A 282 28.70 12.64 31.02
C ASP A 282 27.25 13.13 31.26
N ASP A 283 26.24 12.35 30.88
CA ASP A 283 24.81 12.70 30.97
C ASP A 283 24.09 11.78 31.97
N ASP A 284 24.37 12.01 33.26
CA ASP A 284 23.76 11.27 34.37
C ASP A 284 22.22 11.39 34.38
N SER A 285 21.68 12.54 33.94
CA SER A 285 20.23 12.78 33.88
C SER A 285 19.55 11.83 32.90
N SER A 286 20.10 11.66 31.70
CA SER A 286 19.55 10.72 30.71
C SER A 286 19.62 9.28 31.23
N LYS A 287 20.68 8.92 31.97
CA LYS A 287 20.79 7.60 32.58
C LYS A 287 19.70 7.37 33.64
N GLU A 288 19.50 8.33 34.55
CA GLU A 288 18.45 8.28 35.57
C GLU A 288 17.05 8.12 34.94
N ASP A 289 16.75 8.86 33.87
CA ASP A 289 15.49 8.70 33.13
C ASP A 289 15.29 7.25 32.63
N GLY A 290 16.35 6.61 32.12
CA GLY A 290 16.31 5.21 31.68
C GLY A 290 16.09 4.22 32.84
N GLU A 291 16.70 4.49 34.00
CA GLU A 291 16.50 3.72 35.24
C GLU A 291 15.05 3.82 35.71
N ASP A 292 14.44 5.00 35.66
CA ASP A 292 13.03 5.23 36.01
C ASP A 292 12.06 4.41 35.13
N PHE A 293 12.32 4.34 33.82
CA PHE A 293 11.53 3.48 32.92
C PHE A 293 11.75 1.98 33.22
N GLN A 294 12.98 1.57 33.51
CA GLN A 294 13.28 0.19 33.92
C GLN A 294 12.61 -0.18 35.24
N ASP A 295 12.45 0.78 36.16
CA ASP A 295 11.72 0.60 37.41
C ASP A 295 10.22 0.52 37.24
N SER A 296 9.67 1.31 36.31
CA SER A 296 8.24 1.33 36.01
C SER A 296 7.76 0.10 35.23
N PHE A 297 8.61 -0.48 34.35
CA PHE A 297 8.22 -1.55 33.41
C PHE A 297 9.07 -2.83 33.57
N LYS A 298 8.89 -3.54 34.69
CA LYS A 298 9.70 -4.73 35.07
C LYS A 298 9.59 -5.93 34.12
N SER A 299 8.53 -6.03 33.33
CA SER A 299 8.31 -7.06 32.30
C SER A 299 9.08 -6.80 31.01
N LEU A 300 9.54 -5.57 30.78
CA LEU A 300 10.27 -5.19 29.58
C LEU A 300 11.77 -5.45 29.74
N ASN A 301 12.41 -5.96 28.68
CA ASN A 301 13.86 -6.10 28.63
C ASN A 301 14.51 -4.75 28.26
N ILE A 302 14.68 -3.88 29.26
CA ILE A 302 15.31 -2.56 29.11
C ILE A 302 16.79 -2.65 29.48
N GLN A 303 17.67 -2.29 28.55
CA GLN A 303 19.12 -2.25 28.69
C GLN A 303 19.63 -0.82 28.62
N LEU A 304 20.38 -0.39 29.64
CA LEU A 304 21.08 0.90 29.63
C LEU A 304 22.44 0.72 28.92
N ILE A 305 22.63 1.42 27.81
CA ILE A 305 23.82 1.31 26.96
C ILE A 305 24.56 2.65 26.93
N GLU A 306 25.79 2.65 27.44
CA GLU A 306 26.67 3.82 27.37
C GLU A 306 27.18 4.03 25.94
N ASN A 307 26.90 5.18 25.35
CA ASN A 307 27.31 5.51 23.99
C ASN A 307 28.63 6.28 23.98
N LYS A 308 29.71 5.65 23.50
CA LYS A 308 31.04 6.27 23.39
C LYS A 308 31.12 7.11 22.12
N THR A 309 30.45 8.25 22.08
CA THR A 309 30.65 9.19 20.98
C THR A 309 31.98 9.91 21.17
N TYR A 310 32.94 9.67 20.27
CA TYR A 310 34.25 10.32 20.27
C TYR A 310 34.09 11.84 20.37
N LEU A 311 34.68 12.43 21.40
CA LEU A 311 35.01 13.85 21.46
C LEU A 311 35.79 14.19 20.18
N LYS A 312 35.12 14.84 19.21
CA LYS A 312 35.83 15.59 18.17
C LYS A 312 36.44 16.81 18.87
N SER A 313 37.71 16.65 19.22
CA SER A 313 38.69 17.72 19.39
C SER A 313 38.70 18.65 18.19
#